data_AF-A0A975C5L3-F1
#
_entry.id   AF-A0A975C5L3-F1
#
_cell.length_a   1.000
_cell.length_b   1.000
_cell.length_c   1.000
_cell.angle_alpha   90.00
_cell.angle_beta   90.00
_cell.angle_gamma   90.00
#
_symmetry.space_group_name_H-M   'P 1'
#
loop_
_entity.id
_entity.type
_entity.pdbx_description
1 polymer ?
#
loop_
_entity_poly.entity_id
_entity_poly.type
_entity_poly.pdbx_seq_one_letter_code
_entity_poly.pdbx_strand_id
1 'polypeptide(L)'
;MTTTAPRIAIIVSGQTRCIDRTLHLFRGWTETADLFVVTNRAEDAAQKELLGLAKAWRFIEDDSALAEEEAALLTHPEGGKAAQWLKLAEAWRLLEAYEAEHDIRYDAVYKLRTDLHYVPDARLDHVRHLASPDEIFMESDLVFGGSRKAFAHAAAFHSRVSYYWGDHLAFKPIPIAPMLASHPNAGRFHWFNYPKTMFPDLIRWDDEHSFRAELTARADELEAYNRDPGSVLDCFNGRGELFRELVFPSEPAFAHHLLVSGLSCQRILPGLLEPACLMEDRRQV
;
A
#
# COMPACT_ATOMS: atom_id res chain seq x y z
N MET A 1 -30.15 19.22 3.91
CA MET A 1 -29.26 18.43 4.79
C MET A 1 -27.92 19.12 4.81
N THR A 2 -27.49 19.66 5.94
CA THR A 2 -26.14 20.21 6.10
C THR A 2 -25.16 19.04 6.16
N THR A 3 -24.43 18.81 5.08
CA THR A 3 -23.36 17.80 5.05
C THR A 3 -22.26 18.25 5.99
N THR A 4 -22.13 17.58 7.14
CA THR A 4 -20.96 17.72 8.01
C THR A 4 -19.71 17.33 7.20
N ALA A 5 -18.61 18.05 7.40
CA ALA A 5 -17.33 17.69 6.79
C ALA A 5 -16.95 16.24 7.16
N PRO A 6 -16.35 15.47 6.24
CA PRO A 6 -15.96 14.09 6.51
C PRO A 6 -14.92 14.04 7.62
N ARG A 7 -15.03 13.06 8.52
CA ARG A 7 -14.02 12.75 9.52
C ARG A 7 -12.94 11.88 8.90
N ILE A 8 -11.70 12.33 8.98
CA ILE A 8 -10.55 11.69 8.34
C ILE A 8 -9.58 11.22 9.41
N ALA A 9 -9.12 9.97 9.28
CA ALA A 9 -8.01 9.44 10.05
C ALA A 9 -6.77 9.27 9.18
N ILE A 10 -5.61 9.57 9.75
CA ILE A 10 -4.30 9.29 9.20
C ILE A 10 -3.63 8.24 10.07
N ILE A 11 -3.10 7.20 9.44
CA ILE A 11 -2.32 6.14 10.06
C ILE A 11 -0.87 6.27 9.61
N VAL A 12 0.04 6.29 10.58
CA VAL A 12 1.47 6.07 10.37
C VAL A 12 1.83 4.72 10.95
N SER A 13 2.23 3.79 10.08
CA SER A 13 2.62 2.44 10.44
C SER A 13 4.03 2.13 9.92
N GLY A 14 4.91 1.60 10.77
CA GLY A 14 6.28 1.26 10.38
C GLY A 14 7.33 2.02 11.17
N GLN A 15 8.52 2.15 10.60
CA GLN A 15 9.61 2.90 11.23
C GLN A 15 9.52 4.38 10.84
N THR A 16 9.77 5.28 11.80
CA THR A 16 9.70 6.73 11.61
C THR A 16 11.00 7.34 11.10
N ARG A 17 11.76 6.65 10.22
CA ARG A 17 13.17 6.97 9.89
C ARG A 17 13.43 8.36 9.30
N CYS A 18 12.44 8.96 8.66
CA CYS A 18 12.56 10.25 7.97
C CYS A 18 11.55 11.27 8.50
N ILE A 19 11.07 11.07 9.74
CA ILE A 19 10.07 11.94 10.33
C ILE A 19 10.59 13.37 10.50
N ASP A 20 11.87 13.57 10.76
CA ASP A 20 12.54 14.88 10.78
C ASP A 20 12.26 15.72 9.52
N ARG A 21 12.17 15.06 8.36
CA ARG A 21 11.91 15.72 7.06
C ARG A 21 10.43 15.96 6.81
N THR A 22 9.53 15.17 7.40
CA THR A 22 8.09 15.19 7.09
C THR A 22 7.20 15.67 8.24
N LEU A 23 7.75 15.92 9.43
CA LEU A 23 7.00 16.32 10.62
C LEU A 23 6.16 17.58 10.42
N HIS A 24 6.67 18.54 9.66
CA HIS A 24 5.94 19.76 9.32
C HIS A 24 4.65 19.48 8.55
N LEU A 25 4.60 18.42 7.74
CA LEU A 25 3.40 17.98 7.03
C LEU A 25 2.37 17.44 8.01
N PHE A 26 2.79 16.57 8.94
CA PHE A 26 1.90 16.00 9.95
C PHE A 26 1.28 17.08 10.84
N ARG A 27 2.04 18.11 11.24
CA ARG A 27 1.48 19.27 11.97
C ARG A 27 0.31 19.90 11.23
N GLY A 28 0.47 20.21 9.94
CA GLY A 28 -0.60 20.80 9.13
C GLY A 28 -1.77 19.84 8.90
N TRP A 29 -1.50 18.55 8.70
CA TRP A 29 -2.56 17.56 8.48
C TRP A 29 -3.42 17.34 9.73
N THR A 30 -2.82 17.39 10.92
CA THR A 30 -3.55 17.25 12.19
C THR A 30 -4.51 18.39 12.53
N GLU A 31 -4.52 19.47 11.73
CA GLU A 31 -5.55 20.51 11.82
C GLU A 31 -6.91 20.04 11.29
N THR A 32 -6.95 19.03 10.41
CA THR A 32 -8.18 18.57 9.74
C THR A 32 -8.39 17.06 9.73
N ALA A 33 -7.46 16.30 10.31
CA ALA A 33 -7.54 14.85 10.42
C ALA A 33 -6.94 14.38 11.74
N ASP A 34 -7.41 13.24 12.22
CA ASP A 34 -6.90 12.63 13.45
C ASP A 34 -5.79 11.63 13.13
N LEU A 35 -4.68 11.72 13.86
CA LEU A 35 -3.49 10.92 13.61
C LEU A 35 -3.40 9.72 14.57
N PHE A 36 -3.07 8.56 14.02
CA PHE A 36 -2.84 7.29 14.72
C PHE A 36 -1.48 6.73 14.34
N VAL A 37 -0.70 6.27 15.34
CA VAL A 37 0.68 5.83 15.10
C VAL A 37 0.95 4.48 15.73
N VAL A 38 1.44 3.53 14.93
CA VAL A 38 2.02 2.28 15.44
C VAL A 38 3.42 2.09 14.87
N THR A 39 4.40 2.07 15.77
CA THR A 39 5.83 2.11 15.42
C THR A 39 6.68 1.28 16.38
N ASN A 40 7.95 1.12 16.06
CA ASN A 40 8.97 0.75 17.04
C ASN A 40 9.41 1.97 17.85
N ARG A 41 9.86 1.73 19.07
CA ARG A 41 10.45 2.76 19.93
C ARG A 41 11.79 3.23 19.35
N ALA A 42 11.96 4.54 19.25
CA ALA A 42 13.23 5.18 18.94
C ALA A 42 13.50 6.33 19.92
N GLU A 43 14.75 6.53 20.32
CA GLU A 43 15.16 7.69 21.14
C GLU A 43 15.34 8.96 20.26
N ASP A 44 14.34 9.24 19.43
CA ASP A 44 14.31 10.35 18.48
C ASP A 44 13.34 11.43 18.95
N ALA A 45 13.81 12.69 19.02
CA ALA A 45 12.97 13.84 19.37
C ALA A 45 11.82 14.07 18.39
N ALA A 46 12.05 13.83 17.09
CA ALA A 46 11.02 14.00 16.07
C ALA A 46 9.95 12.89 16.13
N GLN A 47 10.32 11.66 16.54
CA GLN A 47 9.34 10.63 16.87
C GLN A 47 8.49 11.06 18.08
N LYS A 48 9.12 11.52 19.17
CA LYS A 48 8.39 11.99 20.36
C LYS A 48 7.41 13.11 20.01
N GLU A 49 7.80 14.02 19.12
CA GLU A 49 6.91 15.07 18.66
C GLU A 49 5.74 14.54 17.82
N LEU A 50 5.99 13.64 16.85
CA LEU A 50 4.92 13.01 16.06
C LEU A 50 3.88 12.33 16.97
N LEU A 51 4.34 11.62 18.00
CA LEU A 51 3.44 10.96 18.96
C LEU A 51 2.63 11.97 19.78
N GLY A 52 3.17 13.16 20.03
CA GLY A 52 2.44 14.27 20.67
C GLY A 52 1.32 14.87 19.82
N LEU A 53 1.35 14.66 18.50
CA LEU A 53 0.27 15.06 17.58
C LEU A 53 -0.83 13.98 17.45
N ALA A 54 -0.54 12.74 17.82
CA ALA A 54 -1.44 11.61 17.61
C ALA A 54 -2.58 11.58 18.65
N LYS A 55 -3.79 11.18 18.22
CA LYS A 55 -4.92 10.88 19.10
C LYS A 55 -4.69 9.61 19.91
N ALA A 56 -4.07 8.62 19.28
CA ALA A 56 -3.64 7.40 19.93
C ALA A 56 -2.38 6.87 19.25
N TRP A 57 -1.53 6.21 20.03
CA TRP A 57 -0.34 5.57 19.52
C TRP A 57 0.02 4.32 20.32
N ARG A 58 0.82 3.44 19.73
CA ARG A 58 1.33 2.21 20.37
C ARG A 58 2.73 1.89 19.87
N PHE A 59 3.60 1.43 20.78
CA PHE A 59 4.83 0.75 20.41
C PHE A 59 4.61 -0.75 20.32
N ILE A 60 5.16 -1.41 19.29
CA ILE A 60 5.08 -2.87 19.16
C ILE A 60 5.72 -3.57 20.37
N GLU A 61 6.79 -2.98 20.91
CA GLU A 61 7.52 -3.50 22.06
C GLU A 61 6.72 -3.50 23.37
N ASP A 62 5.62 -2.74 23.45
CA ASP A 62 4.79 -2.66 24.65
C ASP A 62 3.82 -3.86 24.78
N ASP A 63 3.68 -4.68 23.73
CA ASP A 63 2.90 -5.92 23.72
C ASP A 63 3.82 -7.10 23.41
N SER A 64 3.97 -8.02 24.37
CA SER A 64 4.90 -9.14 24.25
C SER A 64 4.59 -10.06 23.06
N ALA A 65 3.30 -10.27 22.76
CA ALA A 65 2.92 -11.15 21.66
C ALA A 65 3.23 -10.50 20.30
N LEU A 66 2.96 -9.21 20.15
CA LEU A 66 3.31 -8.47 18.93
C LEU A 66 4.83 -8.35 18.74
N ALA A 67 5.58 -8.15 19.82
CA ALA A 67 7.04 -8.12 19.78
C ALA A 67 7.64 -9.47 19.36
N GLU A 68 7.11 -10.58 19.88
CA GLU A 68 7.51 -11.93 19.46
C GLU A 68 7.18 -12.21 17.99
N GLU A 69 5.99 -11.80 17.53
CA GLU A 69 5.59 -11.96 16.13
C GLU A 69 6.48 -11.12 15.19
N GLU A 70 6.74 -9.86 15.52
CA GLU A 70 7.68 -9.03 14.75
C GLU A 70 9.08 -9.65 14.71
N ALA A 71 9.60 -10.10 15.86
CA ALA A 71 10.91 -10.73 15.93
C ALA A 71 10.99 -11.99 15.05
N ALA A 72 9.93 -12.81 15.02
CA ALA A 72 9.85 -13.98 14.15
C ALA A 72 9.87 -13.58 12.67
N LEU A 73 9.10 -12.55 12.27
CA LEU A 73 9.11 -12.04 10.90
C LEU A 73 10.51 -11.58 10.48
N LEU A 74 11.20 -10.83 11.35
CA LEU A 74 12.53 -10.26 11.09
C LEU A 74 13.65 -11.31 10.91
N THR A 75 13.42 -12.58 11.25
CA THR A 75 14.37 -13.66 10.96
C THR A 75 14.50 -13.99 9.46
N HIS A 76 13.56 -13.51 8.65
CA HIS A 76 13.53 -13.75 7.22
C HIS A 76 14.12 -12.58 6.42
N PRO A 77 14.69 -12.84 5.21
CA PRO A 77 15.29 -11.80 4.36
C PRO A 77 14.39 -10.60 4.07
N GLU A 78 13.08 -10.81 3.99
CA GLU A 78 12.06 -9.77 3.72
C GLU A 78 11.17 -9.45 4.93
N GLY A 79 11.57 -9.94 6.10
CA GLY A 79 10.85 -9.77 7.36
C GLY A 79 10.51 -8.33 7.69
N GLY A 80 11.40 -7.40 7.33
CA GLY A 80 11.18 -5.97 7.53
C GLY A 80 9.95 -5.43 6.80
N LYS A 81 9.63 -5.94 5.60
CA LYS A 81 8.41 -5.55 4.88
C LYS A 81 7.18 -6.16 5.53
N ALA A 82 7.22 -7.44 5.92
CA ALA A 82 6.12 -8.09 6.63
C ALA A 82 5.80 -7.38 7.96
N ALA A 83 6.83 -6.98 8.71
CA ALA A 83 6.67 -6.24 9.97
C ALA A 83 6.01 -4.86 9.77
N GLN A 84 6.17 -4.20 8.61
CA GLN A 84 5.43 -2.97 8.31
C GLN A 84 3.93 -3.25 8.15
N TRP A 85 3.56 -4.36 7.52
CA TRP A 85 2.16 -4.77 7.38
C TRP A 85 1.54 -5.21 8.71
N LEU A 86 2.30 -5.85 9.60
CA LEU A 86 1.88 -6.12 10.98
C LEU A 86 1.48 -4.81 11.69
N LYS A 87 2.35 -3.79 11.64
CA LYS A 87 2.06 -2.48 12.23
C LYS A 87 0.86 -1.79 11.61
N LEU A 88 0.61 -1.96 10.31
CA LEU A 88 -0.59 -1.44 9.67
C LEU A 88 -1.85 -2.08 10.25
N ALA A 89 -1.86 -3.41 10.40
CA ALA A 89 -2.98 -4.13 11.00
C ALA A 89 -3.22 -3.69 12.45
N GLU A 90 -2.15 -3.46 13.21
CA GLU A 90 -2.24 -2.92 14.57
C GLU A 90 -2.72 -1.47 14.61
N ALA A 91 -2.28 -0.62 13.69
CA ALA A 91 -2.75 0.76 13.61
C ALA A 91 -4.24 0.83 13.26
N TRP A 92 -4.72 -0.10 12.43
CA TRP A 92 -6.14 -0.27 12.18
C TRP A 92 -6.89 -0.67 13.45
N ARG A 93 -6.42 -1.67 14.20
CA ARG A 93 -7.03 -2.08 15.49
C ARG A 93 -7.05 -0.94 16.52
N LEU A 94 -5.99 -0.13 16.57
CA LEU A 94 -5.90 1.05 17.41
C LEU A 94 -6.97 2.09 17.05
N LEU A 95 -7.16 2.35 15.75
CA LEU A 95 -8.22 3.23 15.26
C LEU A 95 -9.62 2.69 15.63
N GLU A 96 -9.88 1.40 15.44
CA GLU A 96 -11.19 0.80 15.78
C GLU A 96 -11.48 0.87 17.28
N ALA A 97 -10.46 0.67 18.12
CA ALA A 97 -10.60 0.83 19.56
C ALA A 97 -10.94 2.28 19.95
N TYR A 98 -10.26 3.26 19.33
CA TYR A 98 -10.54 4.68 19.54
C TYR A 98 -11.96 5.06 19.09
N GLU A 99 -12.40 4.60 17.92
CA GLU A 99 -13.77 4.80 17.45
C GLU A 99 -14.81 4.29 18.44
N ALA A 100 -14.59 3.08 18.98
CA ALA A 100 -15.47 2.46 19.96
C ALA A 100 -15.47 3.19 21.31
N GLU A 101 -14.31 3.64 21.79
CA GLU A 101 -14.17 4.38 23.06
C GLU A 101 -14.87 5.74 23.02
N HIS A 102 -14.81 6.42 21.87
CA HIS A 102 -15.31 7.78 21.72
C HIS A 102 -16.67 7.90 21.04
N ASP A 103 -17.32 6.78 20.68
CA ASP A 103 -18.58 6.74 19.93
C ASP A 103 -18.53 7.59 18.65
N ILE A 104 -17.43 7.45 17.91
CA ILE A 104 -17.22 8.12 16.61
C ILE A 104 -16.99 7.09 15.51
N ARG A 105 -17.08 7.56 14.27
CA ARG A 105 -16.68 6.79 13.10
C ARG A 105 -16.03 7.70 12.08
N TYR A 106 -14.89 7.28 11.56
CA TYR A 106 -14.20 7.95 10.47
C TYR A 106 -14.85 7.57 9.13
N ASP A 107 -14.95 8.56 8.24
CA ASP A 107 -15.48 8.37 6.90
C ASP A 107 -14.39 7.85 5.95
N ALA A 108 -13.16 8.35 6.13
CA ALA A 108 -11.99 7.96 5.36
C ALA A 108 -10.76 7.74 6.23
N VAL A 109 -9.90 6.84 5.77
CA VAL A 109 -8.66 6.46 6.44
C VAL A 109 -7.54 6.41 5.42
N TYR A 110 -6.40 7.02 5.76
CA TYR A 110 -5.21 7.08 4.92
C TYR A 110 -3.99 6.62 5.68
N LYS A 111 -3.20 5.76 5.05
CA LYS A 111 -1.88 5.37 5.51
C LYS A 111 -0.85 6.30 4.88
N LEU A 112 0.05 6.84 5.71
CA LEU A 112 1.20 7.65 5.28
C LEU A 112 2.49 7.07 5.85
N ARG A 113 3.54 7.05 5.02
CA ARG A 113 4.91 6.73 5.44
C ARG A 113 5.65 8.01 5.81
N THR A 114 6.57 7.94 6.77
CA THR A 114 7.33 9.13 7.20
C THR A 114 8.45 9.52 6.22
N ASP A 115 8.77 8.68 5.25
CA ASP A 115 9.73 8.95 4.17
C ASP A 115 9.06 9.41 2.87
N LEU A 116 7.86 10.01 2.98
CA LEU A 116 7.14 10.65 1.87
C LEU A 116 7.79 11.94 1.36
N HIS A 117 8.96 12.37 1.87
CA HIS A 117 9.65 13.57 1.40
C HIS A 117 10.07 13.52 -0.08
N TYR A 118 10.02 12.35 -0.71
CA TYR A 118 10.20 12.19 -2.17
C TYR A 118 8.96 12.54 -2.99
N VAL A 119 7.83 12.82 -2.36
CA VAL A 119 6.56 13.18 -3.00
C VAL A 119 6.37 14.69 -2.86
N PRO A 120 6.81 15.51 -3.84
CA PRO A 120 6.76 16.97 -3.75
C PRO A 120 5.31 17.45 -3.56
N ASP A 121 5.09 18.35 -2.61
CA ASP A 121 3.78 18.96 -2.36
C ASP A 121 2.61 17.95 -2.26
N ALA A 122 2.77 16.88 -1.49
CA ALA A 122 1.65 16.02 -1.08
C ALA A 122 0.66 16.80 -0.20
N ARG A 123 -0.06 17.74 -0.81
CA ARG A 123 -1.18 18.43 -0.17
C ARG A 123 -2.28 17.39 -0.02
N LEU A 124 -2.48 16.92 1.21
CA LEU A 124 -3.64 16.10 1.57
C LEU A 124 -4.97 16.81 1.27
N ASP A 125 -4.98 18.07 0.83
CA ASP A 125 -6.15 18.70 0.21
C ASP A 125 -6.75 17.79 -0.90
N HIS A 126 -5.93 17.04 -1.63
CA HIS A 126 -6.36 16.02 -2.60
C HIS A 126 -6.74 14.68 -1.99
N VAL A 127 -6.34 14.42 -0.74
CA VAL A 127 -6.64 13.22 0.01
C VAL A 127 -7.98 13.34 0.75
N ARG A 128 -8.71 14.45 0.58
CA ARG A 128 -10.07 14.63 1.11
C ARG A 128 -11.15 13.94 0.27
N HIS A 129 -10.79 13.28 -0.82
CA HIS A 129 -11.76 12.58 -1.65
C HIS A 129 -12.20 11.28 -0.97
N LEU A 130 -13.46 11.24 -0.53
CA LEU A 130 -14.12 10.00 -0.17
C LEU A 130 -14.17 9.11 -1.42
N ALA A 131 -13.33 8.09 -1.45
CA ALA A 131 -13.39 7.06 -2.47
C ALA A 131 -14.73 6.32 -2.39
N SER A 132 -15.18 5.74 -3.50
CA SER A 132 -16.22 4.72 -3.45
C SER A 132 -15.87 3.64 -2.40
N PRO A 133 -16.87 2.98 -1.79
CA PRO A 133 -16.63 1.81 -0.94
C PRO A 133 -15.75 0.71 -1.55
N ASP A 134 -15.61 0.71 -2.88
CA ASP A 134 -14.88 -0.29 -3.66
C ASP A 134 -13.67 0.33 -4.42
N GLU A 135 -13.20 1.49 -3.97
CA GLU A 135 -12.05 2.22 -4.51
C GLU A 135 -11.02 2.53 -3.42
N ILE A 136 -9.74 2.45 -3.77
CA ILE A 136 -8.63 2.93 -2.96
C ILE A 136 -7.76 3.85 -3.80
N PHE A 137 -7.42 5.02 -3.25
CA PHE A 137 -6.40 5.87 -3.82
C PHE A 137 -5.05 5.42 -3.29
N MET A 138 -4.09 5.16 -4.17
CA MET A 138 -2.74 4.79 -3.77
C MET A 138 -1.67 5.36 -4.71
N GLU A 139 -0.47 5.50 -4.15
CA GLU A 139 0.77 5.73 -4.85
C GLU A 139 1.79 4.86 -4.14
N SER A 140 1.87 3.60 -4.58
CA SER A 140 2.58 2.50 -3.93
C SER A 140 2.07 2.13 -2.52
N ASP A 141 2.85 1.27 -1.85
CA ASP A 141 2.78 1.04 -0.41
C ASP A 141 3.17 2.28 0.43
N LEU A 142 3.66 3.37 -0.18
CA LEU A 142 4.10 4.57 0.51
C LEU A 142 2.91 5.32 1.10
N VAL A 143 1.92 5.61 0.24
CA VAL A 143 0.68 6.26 0.63
C VAL A 143 -0.51 5.58 -0.05
N PHE A 144 -1.52 5.28 0.75
CA PHE A 144 -2.80 4.81 0.23
C PHE A 144 -3.94 5.11 1.20
N GLY A 145 -5.16 5.18 0.69
CA GLY A 145 -6.35 5.22 1.52
C GLY A 145 -7.62 5.45 0.73
N GLY A 146 -8.73 5.61 1.43
CA GLY A 146 -10.05 5.72 0.82
C GLY A 146 -11.12 5.69 1.89
N SER A 147 -12.32 5.26 1.52
CA SER A 147 -13.39 5.05 2.49
C SER A 147 -12.95 4.10 3.60
N ARG A 148 -13.50 4.26 4.81
CA ARG A 148 -13.22 3.35 5.93
C ARG A 148 -13.45 1.87 5.57
N LYS A 149 -14.45 1.58 4.73
CA LYS A 149 -14.72 0.22 4.22
C LYS A 149 -13.59 -0.29 3.33
N ALA A 150 -13.18 0.48 2.33
CA ALA A 150 -12.08 0.10 1.45
C ALA A 150 -10.77 -0.06 2.22
N PHE A 151 -10.48 0.84 3.16
CA PHE A 151 -9.27 0.76 3.98
C PHE A 151 -9.23 -0.47 4.88
N ALA A 152 -10.37 -0.93 5.41
CA ALA A 152 -10.42 -2.16 6.19
C ALA A 152 -9.92 -3.38 5.40
N HIS A 153 -10.23 -3.46 4.10
CA HIS A 153 -9.67 -4.49 3.23
C HIS A 153 -8.16 -4.33 3.08
N ALA A 154 -7.64 -3.11 2.90
CA ALA A 154 -6.20 -2.85 2.81
C ALA A 154 -5.46 -3.26 4.10
N ALA A 155 -5.99 -2.87 5.27
CA ALA A 155 -5.41 -3.19 6.57
C ALA A 155 -5.39 -4.71 6.87
N ALA A 156 -6.29 -5.49 6.26
CA ALA A 156 -6.32 -6.94 6.40
C ALA A 156 -5.18 -7.67 5.66
N PHE A 157 -4.35 -6.97 4.87
CA PHE A 157 -3.29 -7.60 4.08
C PHE A 157 -2.31 -8.44 4.92
N HIS A 158 -1.97 -7.99 6.13
CA HIS A 158 -1.07 -8.74 7.02
C HIS A 158 -1.53 -10.18 7.26
N SER A 159 -2.82 -10.38 7.48
CA SER A 159 -3.41 -11.72 7.70
C SER A 159 -3.29 -12.65 6.49
N ARG A 160 -3.00 -12.09 5.30
CA ARG A 160 -2.82 -12.83 4.05
C ARG A 160 -1.36 -12.96 3.66
N VAL A 161 -0.41 -12.39 4.40
CA VAL A 161 1.02 -12.46 4.05
C VAL A 161 1.47 -13.91 3.87
N SER A 162 0.93 -14.88 4.64
CA SER A 162 1.26 -16.30 4.47
C SER A 162 0.85 -16.89 3.11
N TYR A 163 -0.29 -16.49 2.55
CA TYR A 163 -0.74 -16.88 1.20
C TYR A 163 0.27 -16.45 0.11
N TYR A 164 0.92 -15.32 0.38
CA TYR A 164 1.91 -14.69 -0.46
C TYR A 164 3.35 -15.18 -0.17
N TRP A 165 3.62 -15.66 1.05
CA TRP A 165 4.93 -16.10 1.53
C TRP A 165 5.20 -17.58 1.23
N GLY A 166 4.25 -18.45 1.57
CA GLY A 166 4.45 -19.90 1.55
C GLY A 166 4.51 -20.51 0.14
N ASP A 167 3.96 -19.79 -0.84
CA ASP A 167 3.86 -20.23 -2.23
C ASP A 167 4.22 -19.08 -3.18
N HIS A 168 5.32 -18.41 -2.87
CA HIS A 168 5.90 -17.33 -3.70
C HIS A 168 6.35 -17.82 -5.08
N LEU A 169 6.29 -19.14 -5.33
CA LEU A 169 6.53 -19.79 -6.61
C LEU A 169 5.25 -20.18 -7.35
N ALA A 170 4.05 -20.08 -6.79
CA ALA A 170 2.83 -20.34 -7.56
C ALA A 170 2.31 -19.08 -8.24
N PHE A 171 1.88 -19.25 -9.49
CA PHE A 171 1.10 -18.23 -10.19
C PHE A 171 -0.11 -17.81 -9.36
N LYS A 172 -0.29 -16.49 -9.20
CA LYS A 172 -1.44 -15.90 -8.52
C LYS A 172 -2.38 -15.31 -9.58
N PRO A 173 -3.64 -15.78 -9.67
CA PRO A 173 -4.57 -15.30 -10.69
C PRO A 173 -4.81 -13.80 -10.63
N ILE A 174 -4.63 -13.10 -11.75
CA ILE A 174 -4.74 -11.65 -11.80
C ILE A 174 -6.22 -11.24 -11.89
N PRO A 175 -6.78 -10.47 -10.95
CA PRO A 175 -8.19 -10.08 -11.00
C PRO A 175 -8.46 -9.02 -12.08
N ILE A 176 -8.91 -9.46 -13.26
CA ILE A 176 -8.97 -8.62 -14.47
C ILE A 176 -9.96 -7.47 -14.37
N ALA A 177 -11.21 -7.75 -13.98
CA ALA A 177 -12.25 -6.72 -13.88
C ALA A 177 -11.86 -5.52 -12.99
N PRO A 178 -11.44 -5.69 -11.71
CA PRO A 178 -11.00 -4.56 -10.90
C PRO A 178 -9.71 -3.93 -11.43
N MET A 179 -8.81 -4.69 -12.06
CA MET A 179 -7.58 -4.14 -12.66
C MET A 179 -7.88 -3.23 -13.86
N LEU A 180 -8.87 -3.57 -14.70
CA LEU A 180 -9.34 -2.71 -15.80
C LEU A 180 -10.04 -1.45 -15.29
N ALA A 181 -10.72 -1.51 -14.13
CA ALA A 181 -11.30 -0.35 -13.46
C ALA A 181 -10.25 0.55 -12.76
N SER A 182 -9.01 0.07 -12.63
CA SER A 182 -7.94 0.72 -11.87
C SER A 182 -6.98 1.51 -12.75
N HIS A 183 -6.36 2.54 -12.20
CA HIS A 183 -5.24 3.21 -12.85
C HIS A 183 -4.00 2.30 -12.85
N PRO A 184 -3.40 1.95 -14.02
CA PRO A 184 -2.32 0.95 -14.09
C PRO A 184 -1.11 1.21 -13.19
N ASN A 185 -0.72 2.48 -13.11
CA ASN A 185 0.45 2.90 -12.32
C ASN A 185 0.18 3.07 -10.82
N ALA A 186 -1.08 3.10 -10.35
CA ALA A 186 -1.38 3.30 -8.93
C ALA A 186 -0.80 2.17 -8.05
N GLY A 187 -1.00 0.92 -8.47
CA GLY A 187 -0.47 -0.28 -7.81
C GLY A 187 0.71 -0.92 -8.56
N ARG A 188 1.30 -0.21 -9.53
CA ARG A 188 2.35 -0.72 -10.44
C ARG A 188 2.00 -2.08 -11.03
N PHE A 189 0.84 -2.22 -11.68
CA PHE A 189 0.37 -3.52 -12.16
C PHE A 189 1.30 -4.16 -13.19
N HIS A 190 2.11 -3.37 -13.90
CA HIS A 190 3.17 -3.90 -14.76
C HIS A 190 4.21 -4.74 -13.98
N TRP A 191 4.27 -4.68 -12.65
CA TRP A 191 5.11 -5.55 -11.82
C TRP A 191 4.45 -6.88 -11.45
N PHE A 192 3.21 -7.12 -11.86
CA PHE A 192 2.58 -8.43 -11.72
C PHE A 192 3.26 -9.44 -12.64
N ASN A 193 2.98 -10.71 -12.36
CA ASN A 193 3.51 -11.81 -13.14
C ASN A 193 2.57 -12.18 -14.26
N TYR A 194 3.01 -11.97 -15.50
CA TYR A 194 2.23 -12.23 -16.69
C TYR A 194 2.80 -13.42 -17.48
N PRO A 195 1.95 -14.19 -18.18
CA PRO A 195 2.41 -15.23 -19.09
C PRO A 195 3.23 -14.63 -20.24
N LYS A 196 4.46 -15.09 -20.44
CA LYS A 196 5.39 -14.60 -21.48
C LYS A 196 4.80 -14.68 -22.88
N THR A 197 4.03 -15.73 -23.15
CA THR A 197 3.36 -15.95 -24.44
C THR A 197 2.35 -14.85 -24.75
N MET A 198 1.72 -14.29 -23.72
CA MET A 198 0.75 -13.20 -23.84
C MET A 198 1.43 -11.83 -23.74
N PHE A 199 2.54 -11.74 -23.01
CA PHE A 199 3.15 -10.48 -22.63
C PHE A 199 4.68 -10.49 -22.85
N PRO A 200 5.16 -10.66 -24.09
CA PRO A 200 6.58 -10.89 -24.36
C PRO A 200 7.48 -9.68 -24.10
N ASP A 201 6.93 -8.46 -24.17
CA ASP A 201 7.67 -7.19 -24.07
C ASP A 201 7.23 -6.33 -22.86
N LEU A 202 6.76 -6.95 -21.77
CA LEU A 202 6.23 -6.25 -20.59
C LEU A 202 7.21 -5.20 -20.00
N ILE A 203 8.51 -5.37 -20.23
CA ILE A 203 9.60 -4.48 -19.77
C ILE A 203 9.50 -3.07 -20.36
N ARG A 204 8.86 -2.91 -21.52
CA ARG A 204 8.81 -1.63 -22.24
C ARG A 204 7.60 -0.78 -21.84
N TRP A 205 6.79 -1.21 -20.88
CA TRP A 205 5.47 -0.66 -20.60
C TRP A 205 5.48 0.38 -19.48
N ASP A 206 6.41 1.33 -19.56
CA ASP A 206 6.34 2.57 -18.78
C ASP A 206 5.22 3.50 -19.31
N ASP A 207 4.65 3.20 -20.49
CA ASP A 207 3.49 3.90 -21.04
C ASP A 207 2.17 3.26 -20.59
N GLU A 208 1.41 4.02 -19.79
CA GLU A 208 0.10 3.63 -19.25
C GLU A 208 -0.91 3.27 -20.34
N HIS A 209 -0.94 4.03 -21.43
CA HIS A 209 -1.91 3.84 -22.50
C HIS A 209 -1.70 2.50 -23.20
N SER A 210 -0.45 2.19 -23.53
CA SER A 210 -0.06 0.91 -24.14
C SER A 210 -0.36 -0.27 -23.22
N PHE A 211 -0.04 -0.16 -21.92
CA PHE A 211 -0.34 -1.21 -20.96
C PHE A 211 -1.84 -1.50 -20.88
N ARG A 212 -2.66 -0.45 -20.72
CA ARG A 212 -4.11 -0.59 -20.59
C ARG A 212 -4.76 -1.13 -21.86
N ALA A 213 -4.31 -0.68 -23.03
CA ALA A 213 -4.81 -1.16 -24.31
C ALA A 213 -4.54 -2.66 -24.48
N GLU A 214 -3.31 -3.11 -24.22
CA GLU A 214 -2.94 -4.52 -24.36
C GLU A 214 -3.65 -5.40 -23.32
N LEU A 215 -3.73 -4.93 -22.07
CA LEU A 215 -4.48 -5.63 -21.03
C LEU A 215 -5.96 -5.81 -21.41
N THR A 216 -6.57 -4.76 -21.97
CA THR A 216 -7.96 -4.82 -22.44
C THR A 216 -8.11 -5.79 -23.60
N ALA A 217 -7.18 -5.76 -24.57
CA ALA A 217 -7.21 -6.63 -25.74
C ALA A 217 -7.05 -8.11 -25.39
N ARG A 218 -6.32 -8.43 -24.32
CA ARG A 218 -6.03 -9.80 -23.87
C ARG A 218 -6.78 -10.23 -22.61
N ALA A 219 -7.78 -9.46 -22.18
CA ALA A 219 -8.51 -9.72 -20.93
C ALA A 219 -9.07 -11.16 -20.88
N ASP A 220 -9.77 -11.58 -21.94
CA ASP A 220 -10.38 -12.92 -22.02
C ASP A 220 -9.33 -14.04 -22.04
N GLU A 221 -8.21 -13.83 -22.72
CA GLU A 221 -7.08 -14.79 -22.74
C GLU A 221 -6.48 -14.95 -21.34
N LEU A 222 -6.29 -13.84 -20.63
CA LEU A 222 -5.75 -13.85 -19.28
C LEU A 222 -6.74 -14.45 -18.27
N GLU A 223 -8.06 -14.24 -18.44
CA GLU A 223 -9.09 -14.95 -17.67
C GLU A 223 -9.12 -16.45 -17.95
N ALA A 224 -8.88 -16.87 -19.20
CA ALA A 224 -8.71 -18.28 -19.53
C ALA A 224 -7.46 -18.86 -18.84
N TYR A 225 -6.34 -18.15 -18.87
CA TYR A 225 -5.10 -18.56 -18.20
C TYR A 225 -5.26 -18.64 -16.68
N ASN A 226 -6.00 -17.71 -16.06
CA ASN A 226 -6.28 -17.74 -14.62
C ASN A 226 -7.01 -19.03 -14.17
N ARG A 227 -7.77 -19.68 -15.06
CA ARG A 227 -8.51 -20.92 -14.75
C ARG A 227 -7.66 -22.18 -14.92
N ASP A 228 -6.71 -22.15 -15.84
CA ASP A 228 -5.80 -23.25 -16.14
C ASP A 228 -4.40 -22.69 -16.42
N PRO A 229 -3.67 -22.27 -15.37
CA PRO A 229 -2.35 -21.69 -15.54
C PRO A 229 -1.40 -22.78 -16.02
N GLY A 230 -0.64 -22.46 -17.07
CA GLY A 230 0.41 -23.34 -17.59
C GLY A 230 1.58 -23.48 -16.62
N SER A 231 2.79 -23.63 -17.15
CA SER A 231 3.98 -23.67 -16.32
C SER A 231 4.23 -22.30 -15.68
N VAL A 232 4.44 -22.26 -14.36
CA VAL A 232 4.88 -21.05 -13.63
C VAL A 232 6.16 -20.47 -14.25
N LEU A 233 7.03 -21.31 -14.82
CA LEU A 233 8.29 -20.89 -15.46
C LEU A 233 8.08 -20.05 -16.72
N ASP A 234 6.85 -19.99 -17.23
CA ASP A 234 6.49 -19.18 -18.38
C ASP A 234 6.06 -17.76 -17.97
N CYS A 235 6.06 -17.41 -16.67
CA CYS A 235 5.67 -16.09 -16.18
C CYS A 235 6.86 -15.18 -15.85
N PHE A 236 6.72 -13.89 -16.16
CA PHE A 236 7.72 -12.83 -15.91
C PHE A 236 7.05 -11.58 -15.31
N ASN A 237 7.84 -10.77 -14.62
CA ASN A 237 7.43 -9.44 -14.18
C ASN A 237 7.80 -8.35 -15.21
N GLY A 238 7.42 -7.10 -14.97
CA GLY A 238 7.77 -5.94 -15.82
C GLY A 238 9.23 -5.55 -15.88
N ARG A 239 10.13 -6.36 -15.33
CA ARG A 239 11.59 -6.24 -15.52
C ARG A 239 12.17 -7.37 -16.35
N GLY A 240 11.32 -8.30 -16.80
CA GLY A 240 11.77 -9.49 -17.53
C GLY A 240 12.53 -10.46 -16.64
N GLU A 241 12.44 -10.28 -15.33
CA GLU A 241 12.95 -11.22 -14.35
C GLU A 241 11.96 -12.38 -14.24
N LEU A 242 12.50 -13.59 -14.13
CA LEU A 242 11.70 -14.78 -13.90
C LEU A 242 10.93 -14.63 -12.58
N PHE A 243 9.71 -15.15 -12.55
CA PHE A 243 8.82 -15.23 -11.37
C PHE A 243 9.54 -15.56 -10.04
N ARG A 244 10.63 -16.33 -10.12
CA ARG A 244 11.47 -16.78 -9.00
C ARG A 244 12.24 -15.67 -8.27
N GLU A 245 12.38 -14.48 -8.85
CA GLU A 245 13.19 -13.39 -8.28
C GLU A 245 12.37 -12.33 -7.53
N LEU A 246 11.03 -12.42 -7.55
CA LEU A 246 10.16 -11.52 -6.79
C LEU A 246 10.19 -11.85 -5.29
N VAL A 247 10.98 -11.09 -4.54
CA VAL A 247 11.16 -11.26 -3.10
C VAL A 247 10.02 -10.58 -2.33
N PHE A 248 9.31 -11.37 -1.51
CA PHE A 248 8.00 -11.09 -0.87
C PHE A 248 8.11 -10.73 0.63
N PRO A 249 7.21 -9.90 1.22
CA PRO A 249 6.04 -9.24 0.63
C PRO A 249 6.40 -7.90 -0.03
N SER A 250 6.04 -7.79 -1.31
CA SER A 250 6.34 -6.64 -2.15
C SER A 250 5.08 -5.81 -2.44
N GLU A 251 5.25 -4.59 -2.93
CA GLU A 251 4.15 -3.73 -3.39
C GLU A 251 3.17 -4.43 -4.38
N PRO A 252 3.61 -5.26 -5.34
CA PRO A 252 2.73 -6.07 -6.18
C PRO A 252 1.79 -7.00 -5.40
N ALA A 253 2.27 -7.59 -4.30
CA ALA A 253 1.46 -8.47 -3.46
C ALA A 253 0.29 -7.73 -2.82
N PHE A 254 0.58 -6.53 -2.32
CA PHE A 254 -0.42 -5.66 -1.72
C PHE A 254 -1.43 -5.19 -2.76
N ALA A 255 -0.98 -4.73 -3.92
CA ALA A 255 -1.86 -4.37 -5.03
C ALA A 255 -2.75 -5.55 -5.47
N HIS A 256 -2.20 -6.75 -5.59
CA HIS A 256 -2.97 -7.95 -5.89
C HIS A 256 -4.03 -8.24 -4.82
N HIS A 257 -3.69 -8.06 -3.54
CA HIS A 257 -4.65 -8.25 -2.44
C HIS A 257 -5.83 -7.29 -2.52
N LEU A 258 -5.57 -6.03 -2.86
CA LEU A 258 -6.61 -5.02 -3.06
C LEU A 258 -7.55 -5.43 -4.20
N LEU A 259 -7.00 -5.82 -5.35
CA LEU A 259 -7.77 -6.27 -6.50
C LEU A 259 -8.59 -7.54 -6.21
N VAL A 260 -8.01 -8.54 -5.53
CA VAL A 260 -8.73 -9.76 -5.12
C VAL A 260 -9.86 -9.43 -4.15
N SER A 261 -9.71 -8.36 -3.36
CA SER A 261 -10.76 -7.87 -2.47
C SER A 261 -11.86 -7.09 -3.21
N GLY A 262 -11.79 -7.01 -4.54
CA GLY A 262 -12.76 -6.30 -5.39
C GLY A 262 -12.52 -4.79 -5.46
N LEU A 263 -11.43 -4.28 -4.88
CA LEU A 263 -11.12 -2.87 -4.91
C LEU A 263 -10.47 -2.49 -6.24
N SER A 264 -10.83 -1.33 -6.77
CA SER A 264 -10.04 -0.67 -7.81
C SER A 264 -9.04 0.31 -7.19
N CYS A 265 -7.84 0.39 -7.76
CA CYS A 265 -6.77 1.27 -7.32
C CYS A 265 -6.70 2.50 -8.23
N GLN A 266 -6.86 3.68 -7.67
CA GLN A 266 -6.75 4.96 -8.36
C GLN A 266 -5.50 5.70 -7.89
N ARG A 267 -4.96 6.60 -8.72
CA ARG A 267 -3.83 7.44 -8.27
C ARG A 267 -4.32 8.50 -7.31
N ILE A 268 -3.57 8.74 -6.23
CA ILE A 268 -3.86 9.84 -5.30
C ILE A 268 -3.68 11.20 -5.98
N LEU A 269 -2.76 11.30 -6.94
CA LEU A 269 -2.40 12.55 -7.62
C LEU A 269 -2.27 12.31 -9.13
N PRO A 270 -3.13 12.89 -9.98
CA PRO A 270 -2.86 13.00 -11.41
C PRO A 270 -1.61 13.88 -11.61
N GLY A 271 -0.52 13.31 -12.14
CA GLY A 271 0.63 14.09 -12.65
C GLY A 271 1.85 14.27 -11.74
N LEU A 272 1.93 13.63 -10.56
CA LEU A 272 3.02 13.92 -9.61
C LEU A 272 4.29 13.07 -9.76
N LEU A 273 4.28 12.08 -10.65
CA LEU A 273 5.47 11.28 -10.93
C LEU A 273 5.63 11.17 -12.45
N GLU A 274 6.26 12.18 -13.06
CA GLU A 274 7.10 11.87 -14.21
C GLU A 274 8.33 11.11 -13.69
N PRO A 275 8.80 10.03 -14.37
CA PRO A 275 9.85 9.14 -13.88
C PRO A 275 11.19 9.81 -13.52
N ALA A 276 11.40 11.07 -13.90
CA ALA A 276 12.67 11.78 -13.78
C ALA A 276 13.16 11.92 -12.32
N CYS A 277 12.27 12.08 -11.32
CA CYS A 277 12.70 12.37 -9.95
C CYS A 277 13.05 11.14 -9.09
N LEU A 278 12.71 9.91 -9.51
CA LEU A 278 12.96 8.70 -8.71
C LEU A 278 14.26 7.96 -9.08
N MET A 279 14.90 8.34 -10.19
CA MET A 279 16.07 7.63 -10.75
C MET A 279 17.43 8.19 -10.30
N GLU A 280 17.51 9.47 -9.90
CA GLU A 280 18.81 10.10 -9.63
C GLU A 280 19.38 9.78 -8.24
N ASP A 281 18.53 9.53 -7.24
CA ASP A 281 18.98 9.43 -5.84
C ASP A 281 19.29 8.00 -5.37
N ARG A 282 18.97 6.96 -6.17
CA ARG A 282 19.33 5.56 -5.85
C ARG A 282 20.80 5.22 -6.10
N ARG A 283 21.62 6.19 -6.55
CA ARG A 283 23.07 6.00 -6.76
C ARG A 283 23.93 6.56 -5.62
N GLN A 284 23.33 7.08 -4.55
CA GLN A 284 24.05 7.64 -3.41
C GLN A 284 23.48 7.17 -2.06
N VAL A 285 23.38 5.87 -1.84
CA VAL A 285 23.39 5.25 -0.50
C VAL A 285 24.15 3.94 -0.56
#